data_AF-A0A7S4J1N4-F1
#
_entry.id   AF-A0A7S4J1N4-F1
#
_cell.length_a   1.000
_cell.length_b   1.000
_cell.length_c   1.000
_cell.angle_alpha   90.00
_cell.angle_beta   90.00
_cell.angle_gamma   90.00
#
_symmetry.space_group_name_H-M   'P 1'
#
loop_
_entity.id
_entity.type
_entity.pdbx_description
1 polymer ?
#
loop_
_entity_poly.entity_id
_entity_poly.type
_entity_poly.pdbx_seq_one_letter_code
_entity_poly.pdbx_strand_id
1 'polypeptide(L)'
;TRAAVLAMFEGEAGSPEFEEADADANAEVMRCANARWRRTARDVSGITDRTLRRVCRIFQLNGYHFGGSHSALFEAGATMAHSCDPNVRFTSARHAGHGCYVALRAIKSGESLCTSYLGSCGANMSTPARQRELLSSKFFLCHCARCRDPSDPWREVPCPRCHPRAGGHHLLPDPVAFATVRVHYAVPKTASGHETRWHCKRCSATWCDDHVMPSPDARSQGGRAWEGALEQHVFGLDRQLAEHDAGAPSMDSEDSIAALIRQARDLHGLCARSMGARHWTTRRLSEMVGTFGHIFLDLVAINAMTASCESGPRNCRRVCLRFTVGSDHLDAIAI
;
A
#
# COMPACT_ATOMS: atom_id res chain seq x y z
N THR A 1 13.80 -16.37 14.47
CA THR A 1 13.32 -16.60 13.09
C THR A 1 12.45 -17.85 12.93
N ARG A 2 12.90 -19.07 13.29
CA ARG A 2 12.11 -20.32 13.12
C ARG A 2 10.73 -20.31 13.80
N ALA A 3 10.59 -19.72 14.99
CA ALA A 3 9.33 -19.66 15.74
C ALA A 3 8.34 -18.61 15.22
N ALA A 4 8.80 -17.44 14.76
CA ALA A 4 7.93 -16.36 14.28
C ALA A 4 7.29 -16.69 12.91
N VAL A 5 8.07 -17.30 12.01
CA VAL A 5 7.57 -17.75 10.70
C VAL A 5 6.59 -18.92 10.83
N LEU A 6 6.81 -19.82 11.80
CA LEU A 6 5.88 -20.92 12.06
C LEU A 6 4.57 -20.39 12.65
N ALA A 7 4.63 -19.42 13.57
CA ALA A 7 3.44 -18.81 14.15
C ALA A 7 2.53 -18.07 13.14
N MET A 8 3.09 -17.50 12.05
CA MET A 8 2.29 -16.89 10.97
C MET A 8 1.46 -17.90 10.18
N PHE A 9 1.81 -19.19 10.21
CA PHE A 9 1.11 -20.24 9.45
C PHE A 9 0.50 -21.33 10.35
N GLU A 10 0.77 -21.32 11.64
CA GLU A 10 0.16 -22.20 12.64
C GLU A 10 -1.27 -21.72 12.93
N GLY A 11 -2.16 -21.89 11.95
CA GLY A 11 -3.59 -21.59 12.09
C GLY A 11 -4.36 -21.31 10.80
N GLU A 12 -3.68 -21.05 9.68
CA GLU A 12 -4.31 -20.47 8.48
C GLU A 12 -4.23 -21.35 7.22
N ALA A 13 -3.72 -22.58 7.35
CA ALA A 13 -3.75 -23.56 6.26
C ALA A 13 -5.20 -23.82 5.82
N GLY A 14 -5.50 -23.55 4.54
CA GLY A 14 -6.84 -23.70 3.96
C GLY A 14 -7.67 -22.42 3.90
N SER A 15 -7.12 -21.25 4.26
CA SER A 15 -7.70 -19.97 3.86
C SER A 15 -7.44 -19.68 2.36
N PRO A 16 -8.35 -19.00 1.64
CA PRO A 16 -8.13 -18.65 0.24
C PRO A 16 -6.84 -17.86 0.01
N GLU A 17 -6.53 -16.93 0.90
CA GLU A 17 -5.33 -16.10 0.81
C GLU A 17 -4.06 -16.93 1.00
N PHE A 18 -4.05 -17.89 1.94
CA PHE A 18 -2.93 -18.82 2.10
C PHE A 18 -2.75 -19.74 0.89
N GLU A 19 -3.85 -20.24 0.31
CA GLU A 19 -3.81 -21.10 -0.88
C GLU A 19 -3.22 -20.37 -2.09
N GLU A 20 -3.55 -19.10 -2.28
CA GLU A 20 -2.96 -18.26 -3.34
C GLU A 20 -1.44 -18.12 -3.16
N ALA A 21 -0.96 -17.78 -1.96
CA ALA A 21 0.48 -17.68 -1.73
C ALA A 21 1.22 -19.02 -1.79
N ASP A 22 0.58 -20.12 -1.38
CA ASP A 22 1.15 -21.46 -1.57
C ASP A 22 1.21 -21.83 -3.06
N ALA A 23 0.20 -21.46 -3.85
CA ALA A 23 0.20 -21.65 -5.30
C ALA A 23 1.32 -20.85 -5.99
N ASP A 24 1.52 -19.58 -5.62
CA ASP A 24 2.62 -18.75 -6.12
C ASP A 24 3.99 -19.33 -5.76
N ALA A 25 4.16 -19.74 -4.49
CA ALA A 25 5.38 -20.40 -4.06
C ALA A 25 5.62 -21.71 -4.84
N ASN A 26 4.56 -22.45 -5.15
CA ASN A 26 4.65 -23.67 -5.94
C ASN A 26 5.03 -23.36 -7.40
N ALA A 27 4.47 -22.31 -8.01
CA ALA A 27 4.84 -21.86 -9.34
C ALA A 27 6.32 -21.49 -9.44
N GLU A 28 6.88 -20.80 -8.44
CA GLU A 28 8.33 -20.50 -8.38
C GLU A 28 9.20 -21.76 -8.30
N VAL A 29 8.78 -22.72 -7.47
CA VAL A 29 9.47 -24.01 -7.37
C VAL A 29 9.46 -24.73 -8.71
N MET A 30 8.34 -24.70 -9.44
CA MET A 30 8.23 -25.30 -10.77
C MET A 30 9.10 -24.58 -11.81
N ARG A 31 9.20 -23.25 -11.78
CA ARG A 31 10.13 -22.48 -12.65
C ARG A 31 11.57 -22.93 -12.46
N CYS A 32 11.95 -23.23 -11.22
CA CYS A 32 13.30 -23.64 -10.87
C CYS A 32 13.55 -25.16 -10.99
N ALA A 33 12.55 -25.98 -11.36
CA ALA A 33 12.66 -27.44 -11.39
C ALA A 33 13.84 -27.93 -12.27
N ASN A 34 14.10 -27.23 -13.36
CA ASN A 34 15.17 -27.54 -14.30
C ASN A 34 16.44 -26.68 -14.11
N ALA A 35 16.51 -25.85 -13.07
CA ALA A 35 17.64 -24.95 -12.87
C ALA A 35 18.96 -25.71 -12.68
N ARG A 36 20.05 -25.20 -13.27
CA ARG A 36 21.37 -25.86 -13.28
C ARG A 36 21.86 -26.16 -11.85
N TRP A 37 21.65 -25.23 -10.92
CA TRP A 37 22.08 -25.38 -9.52
C TRP A 37 21.43 -26.59 -8.83
N ARG A 38 20.19 -26.98 -9.16
CA ARG A 38 19.56 -28.20 -8.62
C ARG A 38 20.26 -29.49 -9.05
N ARG A 39 20.92 -29.47 -10.20
CA ARG A 39 21.60 -30.64 -10.80
C ARG A 39 23.08 -30.68 -10.49
N THR A 40 23.72 -29.53 -10.30
CA THR A 40 25.20 -29.43 -10.24
C THR A 40 25.75 -29.03 -8.88
N ALA A 41 24.95 -28.47 -7.98
CA ALA A 41 25.44 -28.00 -6.69
C ALA A 41 25.44 -29.16 -5.66
N ARG A 42 26.63 -29.66 -5.32
CA ARG A 42 26.83 -30.77 -4.37
C ARG A 42 26.26 -30.49 -2.97
N ASP A 43 26.22 -29.23 -2.54
CA ASP A 43 25.68 -28.83 -1.23
C ASP A 43 24.14 -28.66 -1.21
N VAL A 44 23.50 -28.79 -2.37
CA VAL A 44 22.05 -28.52 -2.54
C VAL A 44 21.29 -29.79 -2.94
N SER A 45 21.99 -30.91 -3.12
CA SER A 45 21.45 -32.20 -3.61
C SER A 45 20.50 -32.92 -2.65
N GLY A 46 20.08 -32.28 -1.55
CA GLY A 46 19.09 -32.77 -0.60
C GLY A 46 17.91 -31.82 -0.36
N ILE A 47 17.86 -30.66 -1.04
CA ILE A 47 16.76 -29.72 -0.85
C ILE A 47 15.52 -30.20 -1.60
N THR A 48 14.48 -30.58 -0.84
CA THR A 48 13.19 -31.00 -1.40
C THR A 48 12.36 -29.82 -1.91
N ASP A 49 11.42 -30.07 -2.81
CA ASP A 49 10.44 -29.06 -3.25
C ASP A 49 9.63 -28.49 -2.09
N ARG A 50 9.34 -29.31 -1.06
CA ARG A 50 8.70 -28.84 0.18
C ARG A 50 9.56 -27.78 0.87
N THR A 51 10.87 -27.99 0.95
CA THR A 51 11.80 -27.02 1.53
C THR A 51 11.85 -25.75 0.68
N LEU A 52 11.91 -25.87 -0.64
CA LEU A 52 11.94 -24.71 -1.54
C LEU A 52 10.65 -23.89 -1.47
N ARG A 53 9.47 -24.53 -1.49
CA ARG A 53 8.18 -23.84 -1.28
C ARG A 53 8.16 -23.07 0.04
N ARG A 54 8.73 -23.65 1.10
CA ARG A 54 8.86 -22.97 2.39
C ARG A 54 9.77 -21.74 2.30
N VAL A 55 10.91 -21.84 1.63
CA VAL A 55 11.82 -20.71 1.42
C VAL A 55 11.14 -19.61 0.60
N CYS A 56 10.46 -19.94 -0.49
CA CYS A 56 9.70 -18.97 -1.30
C CYS A 56 8.67 -18.21 -0.45
N ARG A 57 7.90 -18.90 0.40
CA ARG A 57 6.96 -18.25 1.32
C ARG A 57 7.63 -17.37 2.36
N ILE A 58 8.79 -17.77 2.88
CA ILE A 58 9.58 -16.91 3.78
C ILE A 58 9.95 -15.61 3.07
N PHE A 59 10.41 -15.69 1.81
CA PHE A 59 10.74 -14.52 1.01
C PHE A 59 9.50 -13.65 0.69
N GLN A 60 8.38 -14.24 0.28
CA GLN A 60 7.14 -13.50 0.02
C GLN A 60 6.66 -12.71 1.25
N LEU A 61 6.78 -13.29 2.45
CA LEU A 61 6.31 -12.65 3.68
C LEU A 61 7.32 -11.69 4.32
N ASN A 62 8.62 -11.98 4.23
CA ASN A 62 9.65 -11.29 5.01
C ASN A 62 10.69 -10.56 4.14
N GLY A 63 10.62 -10.72 2.81
CA GLY A 63 11.52 -10.10 1.86
C GLY A 63 11.36 -8.58 1.82
N TYR A 64 12.49 -7.89 1.71
CA TYR A 64 12.57 -6.46 1.49
C TYR A 64 13.17 -6.19 0.12
N HIS A 65 12.64 -5.19 -0.59
CA HIS A 65 13.27 -4.67 -1.80
C HIS A 65 14.66 -4.14 -1.47
N PHE A 66 15.67 -4.55 -2.24
CA PHE A 66 17.05 -4.27 -1.96
C PHE A 66 17.82 -4.02 -3.27
N GLY A 67 18.45 -2.85 -3.42
CA GLY A 67 19.36 -2.61 -4.54
C GLY A 67 18.73 -2.71 -5.94
N GLY A 68 17.56 -2.08 -6.16
CA GLY A 68 16.86 -2.16 -7.43
C GLY A 68 15.92 -3.37 -7.48
N SER A 69 16.15 -4.28 -8.43
CA SER A 69 15.31 -5.44 -8.70
C SER A 69 15.54 -6.65 -7.78
N HIS A 70 16.44 -6.56 -6.80
CA HIS A 70 16.72 -7.67 -5.87
C HIS A 70 15.83 -7.61 -4.62
N SER A 71 15.68 -8.76 -3.99
CA SER A 71 15.07 -8.90 -2.67
C SER A 71 16.08 -9.46 -1.68
N ALA A 72 15.98 -9.02 -0.44
CA ALA A 72 16.84 -9.49 0.65
C ALA A 72 16.03 -9.84 1.90
N LEU A 73 16.50 -10.85 2.63
CA LEU A 73 16.00 -11.19 3.96
C LEU A 73 16.91 -10.59 5.02
N PHE A 74 16.29 -9.92 5.99
CA PHE A 74 16.99 -9.39 7.15
C PHE A 74 16.39 -10.02 8.40
N GLU A 75 17.19 -10.75 9.18
CA GLU A 75 16.68 -11.42 10.39
C GLU A 75 16.00 -10.44 11.36
N ALA A 76 16.65 -9.31 11.66
CA ALA A 76 16.06 -8.27 12.50
C ALA A 76 14.86 -7.57 11.84
N GLY A 77 14.85 -7.49 10.51
CA GLY A 77 13.73 -6.89 9.77
C GLY A 77 12.50 -7.79 9.74
N ALA A 78 12.68 -9.11 9.76
CA ALA A 78 11.63 -10.11 9.77
C ALA A 78 10.90 -10.22 11.12
N THR A 79 11.45 -9.66 12.20
CA THR A 79 10.82 -9.66 13.53
C THR A 79 10.07 -8.36 13.84
N MET A 80 10.19 -7.34 12.99
CA MET A 80 9.56 -6.05 13.23
C MET A 80 8.08 -6.06 12.89
N ALA A 81 7.24 -5.66 13.83
CA ALA A 81 5.80 -5.64 13.63
C ALA A 81 5.34 -4.53 12.66
N HIS A 82 4.18 -4.77 12.05
CA HIS A 82 3.48 -3.78 11.25
C HIS A 82 2.80 -2.70 12.10
N SER A 83 2.84 -1.44 11.64
CA SER A 83 1.88 -0.40 12.03
C SER A 83 1.56 0.50 10.84
N CYS A 84 0.28 0.88 10.68
CA CYS A 84 -0.12 1.92 9.72
C CYS A 84 0.24 3.34 10.18
N ASP A 85 0.73 3.48 11.42
CA ASP A 85 1.39 4.66 11.98
C ASP A 85 2.76 4.21 12.53
N PRO A 86 3.75 3.95 11.65
CA PRO A 86 5.03 3.39 12.04
C PRO A 86 5.94 4.43 12.69
N ASN A 87 6.88 3.99 13.54
CA ASN A 87 7.89 4.86 14.15
C ASN A 87 9.26 4.74 13.47
N VAL A 88 9.44 3.74 12.59
CA VAL A 88 10.63 3.58 11.75
C VAL A 88 10.23 3.27 10.30
N ARG A 89 11.11 3.57 9.35
CA ARG A 89 11.00 3.10 7.95
C ARG A 89 12.24 2.33 7.52
N PHE A 90 12.04 1.28 6.72
CA PHE A 90 13.13 0.58 6.05
C PHE A 90 13.73 1.42 4.92
N THR A 91 15.02 1.23 4.64
CA THR A 91 15.70 1.71 3.42
C THR A 91 17.01 0.94 3.20
N SER A 92 17.27 0.54 1.96
CA SER A 92 18.55 -0.02 1.54
C SER A 92 19.50 1.03 0.91
N ALA A 93 19.02 2.25 0.70
CA ALA A 93 19.74 3.28 -0.07
C ALA A 93 20.79 4.05 0.75
N ARG A 94 20.77 3.93 2.08
CA ARG A 94 21.66 4.73 2.95
C ARG A 94 23.06 4.16 3.08
N HIS A 95 23.18 2.84 3.09
CA HIS A 95 24.44 2.13 3.30
C HIS A 95 24.50 0.94 2.35
N ALA A 96 25.46 0.96 1.43
CA ALA A 96 25.66 -0.13 0.48
C ALA A 96 25.78 -1.47 1.22
N GLY A 97 25.11 -2.50 0.73
CA GLY A 97 25.12 -3.83 1.35
C GLY A 97 24.25 -3.99 2.60
N HIS A 98 23.56 -2.93 3.08
CA HIS A 98 22.85 -2.98 4.37
C HIS A 98 21.40 -2.51 4.27
N GLY A 99 20.50 -3.23 4.96
CA GLY A 99 19.16 -2.76 5.29
C GLY A 99 19.20 -1.83 6.50
N CYS A 100 18.59 -0.66 6.41
CA CYS A 100 18.59 0.35 7.47
C CYS A 100 17.17 0.69 7.93
N TYR A 101 16.96 0.82 9.24
CA TYR A 101 15.73 1.40 9.78
C TYR A 101 15.99 2.81 10.30
N VAL A 102 15.16 3.74 9.84
CA VAL A 102 15.29 5.16 10.14
C VAL A 102 14.10 5.59 10.96
N ALA A 103 14.35 6.15 12.14
CA ALA A 103 13.31 6.73 12.98
C ALA A 103 12.56 7.86 12.23
N LEU A 104 11.23 7.79 12.27
CA LEU A 104 10.32 8.78 11.70
C LEU A 104 9.94 9.87 12.72
N ARG A 105 10.10 9.56 14.01
CA ARG A 105 9.86 10.46 15.14
C ARG A 105 10.78 10.10 16.30
N ALA A 106 10.74 10.89 17.38
CA ALA A 106 11.36 10.48 18.63
C ALA A 106 10.74 9.17 19.14
N ILE A 107 11.58 8.25 19.61
CA ILE A 107 11.21 6.92 20.11
C ILE A 107 11.63 6.85 21.56
N LYS A 108 10.70 6.48 22.44
CA LYS A 108 10.98 6.36 23.88
C LYS A 108 11.71 5.05 24.19
N SER A 109 12.49 5.03 25.26
CA SER A 109 13.08 3.77 25.74
C SER A 109 11.98 2.79 26.13
N GLY A 110 12.10 1.52 25.71
CA GLY A 110 11.08 0.48 25.87
C GLY A 110 9.92 0.53 24.87
N GLU A 111 9.87 1.51 23.96
CA GLU A 111 8.85 1.56 22.91
C GLU A 111 9.16 0.54 21.80
N SER A 112 8.17 -0.29 21.43
CA SER A 112 8.31 -1.24 20.33
C SER A 112 8.52 -0.53 18.99
N LEU A 113 9.47 -1.03 18.20
CA LEU A 113 9.70 -0.56 16.83
C LEU A 113 8.67 -1.20 15.89
N CYS A 114 8.08 -0.38 15.02
CA CYS A 114 7.12 -0.84 14.02
C CYS A 114 7.39 -0.15 12.67
N THR A 115 7.28 -0.91 11.59
CA THR A 115 7.41 -0.44 10.20
C THR A 115 6.08 -0.61 9.46
N SER A 116 5.89 0.08 8.34
CA SER A 116 4.78 -0.23 7.42
C SER A 116 5.20 -1.36 6.49
N TYR A 117 4.27 -2.29 6.25
CA TYR A 117 4.40 -3.34 5.22
C TYR A 117 3.76 -2.93 3.90
N LEU A 118 2.98 -1.86 3.90
CA LEU A 118 2.19 -1.37 2.77
C LEU A 118 2.98 -0.40 1.87
N GLY A 119 4.31 -0.40 1.98
CA GLY A 119 5.17 0.54 1.28
C GLY A 119 4.84 2.02 1.57
N SER A 120 5.21 2.88 0.63
CA SER A 120 4.91 4.33 0.65
C SER A 120 3.42 4.62 0.40
N CYS A 121 2.76 3.81 -0.43
CA CYS A 121 1.35 3.99 -0.82
C CYS A 121 0.38 3.79 0.35
N GLY A 122 0.70 2.84 1.23
CA GLY A 122 -0.12 2.47 2.40
C GLY A 122 -0.42 3.60 3.37
N ALA A 123 0.43 4.61 3.42
CA ALA A 123 0.26 5.75 4.31
C ALA A 123 -1.02 6.53 4.02
N ASN A 124 -1.50 6.54 2.77
CA ASN A 124 -2.62 7.39 2.34
C ASN A 124 -3.93 6.62 2.12
N MET A 125 -3.93 5.31 2.31
CA MET A 125 -5.10 4.43 2.11
C MET A 125 -6.12 4.54 3.25
N SER A 126 -7.39 4.24 2.95
CA SER A 126 -8.46 4.06 3.96
C SER A 126 -8.16 2.88 4.90
N THR A 127 -8.72 2.88 6.11
CA THR A 127 -8.58 1.77 7.06
C THR A 127 -9.02 0.43 6.45
N PRO A 128 -10.20 0.33 5.80
CA PRO A 128 -10.61 -0.91 5.13
C PRO A 128 -9.67 -1.34 4.01
N ALA A 129 -9.12 -0.40 3.23
CA ALA A 129 -8.17 -0.72 2.17
C ALA A 129 -6.84 -1.24 2.73
N ARG A 130 -6.31 -0.62 3.82
CA ARG A 130 -5.09 -1.10 4.49
C ARG A 130 -5.28 -2.49 5.07
N GLN A 131 -6.41 -2.76 5.72
CA GLN A 131 -6.71 -4.06 6.29
C GLN A 131 -6.90 -5.13 5.22
N ARG A 132 -7.56 -4.80 4.10
CA ARG A 132 -7.69 -5.71 2.95
C ARG A 132 -6.31 -6.08 2.39
N GLU A 133 -5.46 -5.09 2.16
CA GLU A 133 -4.13 -5.32 1.59
C GLU A 133 -3.23 -6.13 2.54
N LEU A 134 -3.30 -5.90 3.85
CA LEU A 134 -2.54 -6.70 4.83
C LEU A 134 -3.11 -8.11 4.98
N LEU A 135 -4.42 -8.29 4.83
CA LEU A 135 -5.03 -9.61 4.84
C LEU A 135 -4.62 -10.42 3.62
N SER A 136 -4.67 -9.82 2.42
CA SER A 136 -4.28 -10.53 1.18
C SER A 136 -2.78 -10.78 1.09
N SER A 137 -1.93 -9.83 1.50
CA SER A 137 -0.48 -9.93 1.30
C SER A 137 0.30 -10.49 2.50
N LYS A 138 -0.29 -10.43 3.72
CA LYS A 138 0.40 -10.78 4.97
C LYS A 138 -0.47 -11.60 5.94
N PHE A 139 -1.69 -11.95 5.55
CA PHE A 139 -2.62 -12.80 6.29
C PHE A 139 -2.94 -12.31 7.71
N PHE A 140 -3.11 -11.00 7.90
CA PHE A 140 -3.63 -10.52 9.18
C PHE A 140 -4.44 -9.23 9.05
N LEU A 141 -5.39 -9.05 9.97
CA LEU A 141 -6.11 -7.79 10.13
C LEU A 141 -5.34 -6.86 11.08
N CYS A 142 -4.95 -5.69 10.56
CA CYS A 142 -4.26 -4.70 11.38
C CYS A 142 -5.20 -4.04 12.38
N HIS A 143 -4.78 -4.04 13.65
CA HIS A 143 -5.41 -3.31 14.73
C HIS A 143 -4.50 -2.24 15.33
N CYS A 144 -3.61 -1.59 14.57
CA CYS A 144 -2.81 -0.49 15.13
C CYS A 144 -3.71 0.69 15.57
N ALA A 145 -3.16 1.66 16.32
CA ALA A 145 -3.92 2.82 16.82
C ALA A 145 -4.70 3.53 15.70
N ARG A 146 -4.08 3.70 14.53
CA ARG A 146 -4.72 4.29 13.34
C ARG A 146 -5.86 3.43 12.77
N CYS A 147 -5.76 2.11 12.79
CA CYS A 147 -6.85 1.23 12.33
C CYS A 147 -7.97 1.06 13.38
N ARG A 148 -7.68 1.33 14.66
CA ARG A 148 -8.67 1.37 15.73
C ARG A 148 -9.37 2.72 15.85
N ASP A 149 -8.82 3.77 15.25
CA ASP A 149 -9.48 5.07 15.21
C ASP A 149 -10.82 4.93 14.46
N PRO A 150 -11.96 5.30 15.09
CA PRO A 150 -13.25 5.22 14.44
C PRO A 150 -13.38 6.20 13.27
N SER A 151 -12.54 7.23 13.19
CA SER A 151 -12.49 8.19 12.10
C SER A 151 -11.47 7.79 11.03
N ASP A 152 -11.86 7.90 9.76
CA ASP A 152 -10.97 7.63 8.63
C ASP A 152 -10.86 8.86 7.71
N PRO A 153 -9.88 9.76 7.96
CA PRO A 153 -9.72 10.99 7.18
C PRO A 153 -9.23 10.75 5.74
N TRP A 154 -8.85 9.52 5.39
CA TRP A 154 -8.49 9.12 4.03
C TRP A 154 -9.68 8.59 3.23
N ARG A 155 -10.83 8.48 3.89
CA ARG A 155 -12.09 8.04 3.31
C ARG A 155 -13.14 9.15 3.37
N GLU A 156 -12.72 10.42 3.29
CA GLU A 156 -13.64 11.58 3.26
C GLU A 156 -14.33 11.73 1.89
N VAL A 157 -15.65 11.92 1.90
CA VAL A 157 -16.47 12.10 0.67
C VAL A 157 -17.30 13.39 0.78
N PRO A 158 -17.50 14.18 -0.29
CA PRO A 158 -18.32 15.39 -0.25
C PRO A 158 -19.73 15.13 0.29
N CYS A 159 -20.19 15.99 1.19
CA CYS A 159 -21.45 15.82 1.90
C CYS A 159 -22.66 15.95 0.94
N PRO A 160 -23.55 14.96 0.86
CA PRO A 160 -24.70 14.97 -0.05
C PRO A 160 -25.66 16.15 0.11
N ARG A 161 -25.82 16.68 1.34
CA ARG A 161 -26.66 17.85 1.58
C ARG A 161 -25.97 19.16 1.25
N CYS A 162 -24.68 19.28 1.54
CA CYS A 162 -23.94 20.52 1.27
C CYS A 162 -23.56 20.65 -0.20
N HIS A 163 -23.32 19.51 -0.84
CA HIS A 163 -22.83 19.37 -2.20
C HIS A 163 -23.65 18.27 -2.89
N PRO A 164 -24.93 18.54 -3.20
CA PRO A 164 -25.79 17.56 -3.84
C PRO A 164 -25.22 17.17 -5.21
N ARG A 165 -25.34 15.88 -5.51
CA ARG A 165 -25.07 15.35 -6.85
C ARG A 165 -26.17 15.86 -7.80
N ALA A 166 -25.81 16.22 -9.02
CA ALA A 166 -26.74 16.85 -9.97
C ALA A 166 -27.51 15.79 -10.79
N GLY A 167 -28.74 16.13 -11.24
CA GLY A 167 -29.42 15.46 -12.36
C GLY A 167 -29.89 14.01 -12.16
N GLY A 168 -29.99 13.51 -10.93
CA GLY A 168 -30.30 12.09 -10.68
C GLY A 168 -29.10 11.16 -10.85
N HIS A 169 -27.88 11.72 -10.89
CA HIS A 169 -26.65 10.98 -11.15
C HIS A 169 -25.89 10.65 -9.86
N HIS A 170 -25.18 9.52 -9.89
CA HIS A 170 -24.26 9.03 -8.86
C HIS A 170 -22.94 9.82 -8.82
N LEU A 171 -22.79 10.92 -9.57
CA LEU A 171 -21.56 11.68 -9.73
C LEU A 171 -21.66 13.10 -9.18
N LEU A 172 -20.55 13.59 -8.64
CA LEU A 172 -20.37 14.96 -8.17
C LEU A 172 -20.15 15.90 -9.36
N PRO A 173 -20.67 17.15 -9.30
CA PRO A 173 -20.28 18.19 -10.23
C PRO A 173 -18.77 18.45 -10.19
N ASP A 174 -18.15 18.71 -11.34
CA ASP A 174 -16.69 18.86 -11.46
C ASP A 174 -16.07 19.83 -10.42
N PRO A 175 -16.65 21.02 -10.13
CA PRO A 175 -16.06 21.91 -9.14
C PRO A 175 -15.96 21.31 -7.73
N VAL A 176 -16.92 20.45 -7.36
CA VAL A 176 -16.93 19.73 -6.09
C VAL A 176 -16.03 18.50 -6.16
N ALA A 177 -16.10 17.73 -7.25
CA ALA A 177 -15.31 16.52 -7.47
C ALA A 177 -13.81 16.79 -7.33
N PHE A 178 -13.33 17.86 -7.96
CA PHE A 178 -11.93 18.28 -7.97
C PHE A 178 -11.59 19.35 -6.93
N ALA A 179 -12.53 19.69 -6.04
CA ALA A 179 -12.36 20.68 -4.98
C ALA A 179 -11.82 22.04 -5.45
N THR A 180 -12.26 22.51 -6.63
CA THR A 180 -11.97 23.87 -7.11
C THR A 180 -12.84 24.93 -6.43
N VAL A 181 -13.82 24.50 -5.64
CA VAL A 181 -14.61 25.32 -4.72
C VAL A 181 -14.45 24.81 -3.28
N ARG A 182 -14.96 25.56 -2.30
CA ARG A 182 -14.98 25.12 -0.90
C ARG A 182 -15.92 23.93 -0.73
N VAL A 183 -15.36 22.74 -0.51
CA VAL A 183 -16.11 21.50 -0.28
C VAL A 183 -16.23 21.18 1.21
N HIS A 184 -17.40 20.68 1.61
CA HIS A 184 -17.69 20.18 2.95
C HIS A 184 -17.80 18.66 2.88
N TYR A 185 -16.99 17.96 3.67
CA TYR A 185 -16.88 16.52 3.62
C TYR A 185 -17.69 15.85 4.74
N ALA A 186 -18.28 14.71 4.41
CA ALA A 186 -18.73 13.73 5.36
C ALA A 186 -17.56 12.77 5.67
N VAL A 187 -17.35 12.50 6.95
CA VAL A 187 -16.28 11.61 7.45
C VAL A 187 -16.94 10.34 7.99
N PRO A 188 -16.48 9.14 7.60
CA PRO A 188 -17.01 7.91 8.15
C PRO A 188 -16.63 7.79 9.62
N LYS A 189 -17.58 7.29 10.41
CA LYS A 189 -17.38 6.85 11.79
C LYS A 189 -17.95 5.46 11.95
N THR A 190 -17.10 4.53 12.34
CA THR A 190 -17.51 3.15 12.61
C THR A 190 -17.42 2.91 14.10
N ALA A 191 -18.56 2.75 14.77
CA ALA A 191 -18.58 2.27 16.15
C ALA A 191 -18.33 0.76 16.17
N SER A 192 -17.64 0.26 17.18
CA SER A 192 -17.32 -1.17 17.32
C SER A 192 -18.58 -2.04 17.18
N GLY A 193 -18.61 -2.92 16.19
CA GLY A 193 -19.73 -3.84 15.95
C GLY A 193 -20.98 -3.21 15.30
N HIS A 194 -20.90 -1.97 14.81
CA HIS A 194 -22.01 -1.26 14.17
C HIS A 194 -21.70 -0.84 12.73
N GLU A 195 -22.77 -0.59 11.96
CA GLU A 195 -22.71 -0.05 10.60
C GLU A 195 -21.96 1.29 10.55
N THR A 196 -21.22 1.53 9.48
CA THR A 196 -20.50 2.79 9.29
C THR A 196 -21.47 3.93 9.01
N ARG A 197 -21.35 5.01 9.79
CA ARG A 197 -22.17 6.23 9.63
C ARG A 197 -21.29 7.42 9.27
N TRP A 198 -21.71 8.19 8.28
CA TRP A 198 -20.97 9.31 7.75
C TRP A 198 -21.47 10.62 8.32
N HIS A 199 -20.57 11.49 8.78
CA HIS A 199 -20.92 12.68 9.54
C HIS A 199 -20.34 13.94 8.88
N CYS A 200 -21.18 14.93 8.60
CA CYS A 200 -20.72 16.23 8.09
C CYS A 200 -20.69 17.27 9.21
N LYS A 201 -19.52 17.87 9.46
CA LYS A 201 -19.37 18.93 10.48
C LYS A 201 -20.11 20.23 10.14
N ARG A 202 -20.44 20.47 8.85
CA ARG A 202 -21.09 21.72 8.41
C ARG A 202 -22.59 21.72 8.63
N CYS A 203 -23.28 20.66 8.21
CA CYS A 203 -24.74 20.57 8.26
C CYS A 203 -25.26 19.61 9.34
N SER A 204 -24.35 18.99 10.09
CA SER A 204 -24.63 18.01 11.16
C SER A 204 -25.42 16.77 10.72
N ALA A 205 -25.64 16.58 9.42
CA ALA A 205 -26.35 15.43 8.89
C ALA A 205 -25.51 14.16 8.96
N THR A 206 -26.21 13.03 9.09
CA THR A 206 -25.61 11.70 9.05
C THR A 206 -26.16 10.87 7.89
N TRP A 207 -25.32 10.01 7.33
CA TRP A 207 -25.63 9.23 6.12
C TRP A 207 -25.10 7.80 6.24
N CYS A 208 -25.72 6.85 5.54
CA CYS A 208 -25.09 5.54 5.25
C CYS A 208 -24.21 5.64 4.01
N ASP A 209 -23.50 4.56 3.69
CA ASP A 209 -22.62 4.46 2.51
C ASP A 209 -23.36 4.83 1.21
N ASP A 210 -24.57 4.31 0.98
CA ASP A 210 -25.32 4.53 -0.28
C ASP A 210 -25.69 6.01 -0.54
N HIS A 211 -25.88 6.79 0.52
CA HIS A 211 -26.20 8.21 0.38
C HIS A 211 -24.98 9.05 0.03
N VAL A 212 -23.81 8.73 0.59
CA VAL A 212 -22.58 9.51 0.35
C VAL A 212 -21.88 9.11 -0.93
N MET A 213 -21.94 7.83 -1.30
CA MET A 213 -21.29 7.26 -2.48
C MET A 213 -22.25 6.31 -3.20
N PRO A 214 -23.34 6.85 -3.79
CA PRO A 214 -24.29 6.04 -4.53
C PRO A 214 -23.60 5.29 -5.67
N SER A 215 -23.95 4.01 -5.83
CA SER A 215 -23.50 3.19 -6.95
C SER A 215 -24.13 3.67 -8.27
N PRO A 216 -23.42 3.56 -9.41
CA PRO A 216 -24.01 3.77 -10.73
C PRO A 216 -25.14 2.79 -11.05
N ASP A 217 -25.08 1.57 -10.52
CA ASP A 217 -26.14 0.57 -10.66
C ASP A 217 -26.91 0.40 -9.35
N ALA A 218 -28.10 1.00 -9.29
CA ALA A 218 -29.01 0.91 -8.16
C ALA A 218 -29.63 -0.49 -7.97
N ARG A 219 -29.48 -1.41 -8.95
CA ARG A 219 -30.16 -2.71 -8.93
C ARG A 219 -29.31 -3.86 -8.39
N SER A 220 -28.01 -3.68 -8.15
CA SER A 220 -27.14 -4.81 -7.79
C SER A 220 -25.98 -4.53 -6.81
N GLN A 221 -25.57 -3.27 -6.57
CA GLN A 221 -24.43 -2.97 -5.69
C GLN A 221 -24.67 -1.73 -4.81
N GLY A 222 -24.51 -1.88 -3.49
CA GLY A 222 -24.50 -0.74 -2.55
C GLY A 222 -23.23 0.11 -2.68
N GLY A 223 -23.22 1.30 -2.11
CA GLY A 223 -22.12 2.26 -2.19
C GLY A 223 -20.79 1.69 -1.70
N ARG A 224 -20.82 0.81 -0.70
CA ARG A 224 -19.61 0.11 -0.21
C ARG A 224 -19.01 -0.84 -1.25
N ALA A 225 -19.84 -1.52 -2.03
CA ALA A 225 -19.38 -2.38 -3.11
C ALA A 225 -18.79 -1.55 -4.26
N TRP A 226 -19.42 -0.42 -4.60
CA TRP A 226 -18.89 0.51 -5.59
C TRP A 226 -17.52 1.08 -5.19
N GLU A 227 -17.37 1.52 -3.95
CA GLU A 227 -16.06 1.92 -3.41
C GLU A 227 -15.05 0.79 -3.53
N GLY A 228 -15.40 -0.43 -3.11
CA GLY A 228 -14.52 -1.59 -3.20
C GLY A 228 -14.03 -1.88 -4.63
N ALA A 229 -14.91 -1.74 -5.62
CA ALA A 229 -14.57 -1.90 -7.02
C ALA A 229 -13.57 -0.83 -7.48
N LEU A 230 -13.78 0.45 -7.14
CA LEU A 230 -12.83 1.52 -7.45
C LEU A 230 -11.47 1.28 -6.78
N GLU A 231 -11.47 0.89 -5.51
CA GLU A 231 -10.25 0.55 -4.76
C GLU A 231 -9.46 -0.57 -5.47
N GLN A 232 -10.13 -1.64 -5.91
CA GLN A 232 -9.49 -2.75 -6.64
C GLN A 232 -8.84 -2.31 -7.95
N HIS A 233 -9.49 -1.45 -8.73
CA HIS A 233 -8.91 -0.92 -9.97
C HIS A 233 -7.66 -0.06 -9.68
N VAL A 234 -7.69 0.75 -8.61
CA VAL A 234 -6.51 1.54 -8.21
C VAL A 234 -5.36 0.65 -7.77
N PHE A 235 -5.62 -0.40 -6.99
CA PHE A 235 -4.59 -1.37 -6.61
C PHE A 235 -4.00 -2.10 -7.80
N GLY A 236 -4.84 -2.54 -8.74
CA GLY A 236 -4.39 -3.22 -9.96
C GLY A 236 -3.43 -2.34 -10.76
N LEU A 237 -3.77 -1.07 -10.91
CA LEU A 237 -2.92 -0.09 -11.61
C LEU A 237 -1.62 0.21 -10.86
N ASP A 238 -1.67 0.34 -9.53
CA ASP A 238 -0.48 0.54 -8.69
C ASP A 238 0.52 -0.61 -8.86
N ARG A 239 0.02 -1.85 -8.87
CA ARG A 239 0.82 -3.05 -9.08
C ARG A 239 1.47 -3.07 -10.46
N GLN A 240 0.71 -2.79 -11.52
CA GLN A 240 1.24 -2.75 -12.88
C GLN A 240 2.33 -1.69 -13.07
N LEU A 241 2.17 -0.51 -12.45
CA LEU A 241 3.20 0.53 -12.47
C LEU A 241 4.45 0.12 -11.68
N ALA A 242 4.28 -0.50 -10.51
CA ALA A 242 5.40 -1.00 -9.72
C ALA A 242 6.19 -2.12 -10.43
N GLU A 243 5.50 -3.00 -11.16
CA GLU A 243 6.12 -4.04 -11.99
C GLU A 243 6.96 -3.42 -13.13
N HIS A 244 6.47 -2.34 -13.75
CA HIS A 244 7.23 -1.59 -14.75
C HIS A 244 8.49 -0.92 -14.18
N ASP A 245 8.40 -0.31 -12.99
CA ASP A 245 9.57 0.32 -12.32
C ASP A 245 10.63 -0.72 -11.89
N ALA A 246 10.22 -1.97 -11.63
CA ALA A 246 11.11 -3.06 -11.25
C ALA A 246 11.79 -3.76 -12.46
N GLY A 247 11.24 -3.59 -13.67
CA GLY A 247 11.77 -4.15 -14.92
C GLY A 247 12.73 -3.18 -15.64
N ALA A 248 13.74 -3.70 -16.34
CA ALA A 248 14.57 -2.89 -17.23
C ALA A 248 13.73 -2.41 -18.44
N PRO A 249 13.81 -1.13 -18.84
CA PRO A 249 12.97 -0.60 -19.91
C PRO A 249 13.36 -1.20 -21.27
N SER A 250 12.40 -1.87 -21.93
CA SER A 250 12.43 -2.17 -23.37
C SER A 250 11.72 -1.06 -24.16
N MET A 251 11.94 -0.91 -25.46
CA MET A 251 11.19 0.07 -26.28
C MET A 251 9.67 -0.15 -26.25
N ASP A 252 9.20 -1.39 -26.10
CA ASP A 252 7.77 -1.72 -25.92
C ASP A 252 7.20 -1.22 -24.57
N SER A 253 8.06 -0.82 -23.63
CA SER A 253 7.67 -0.37 -22.29
C SER A 253 7.18 1.08 -22.25
N GLU A 254 7.61 1.96 -23.16
CA GLU A 254 7.19 3.37 -23.17
C GLU A 254 5.71 3.52 -23.55
N ASP A 255 5.26 2.83 -24.61
CA ASP A 255 3.85 2.82 -25.03
C ASP A 255 2.95 2.17 -23.97
N SER A 256 3.46 1.14 -23.29
CA SER A 256 2.77 0.48 -22.17
C SER A 256 2.60 1.42 -20.97
N ILE A 257 3.67 2.09 -20.54
CA ILE A 257 3.63 3.06 -19.44
C ILE A 257 2.70 4.23 -19.79
N ALA A 258 2.76 4.75 -21.02
CA ALA A 258 1.86 5.79 -21.49
C ALA A 258 0.39 5.35 -21.45
N ALA A 259 0.10 4.08 -21.76
CA ALA A 259 -1.25 3.51 -21.63
C ALA A 259 -1.69 3.44 -20.17
N LEU A 260 -0.83 3.01 -19.25
CA LEU A 260 -1.12 2.98 -17.81
C LEU A 260 -1.38 4.38 -17.24
N ILE A 261 -0.61 5.39 -17.66
CA ILE A 261 -0.83 6.79 -17.26
C ILE A 261 -2.18 7.31 -17.77
N ARG A 262 -2.58 6.96 -19.00
CA ARG A 262 -3.92 7.30 -19.52
C ARG A 262 -5.02 6.66 -18.68
N GLN A 263 -4.89 5.37 -18.37
CA GLN A 263 -5.82 4.68 -17.48
C GLN A 263 -5.88 5.32 -16.09
N ALA A 264 -4.74 5.73 -15.52
CA ALA A 264 -4.67 6.44 -14.25
C ALA A 264 -5.45 7.75 -14.27
N ARG A 265 -5.34 8.51 -15.38
CA ARG A 265 -6.05 9.78 -15.55
C ARG A 265 -7.56 9.59 -15.67
N ASP A 266 -7.99 8.60 -16.44
CA ASP A 266 -9.42 8.29 -16.60
C ASP A 266 -10.02 7.82 -15.28
N LEU A 267 -9.33 6.91 -14.59
CA LEU A 267 -9.74 6.42 -13.27
C LEU A 267 -9.70 7.53 -12.22
N HIS A 268 -8.76 8.48 -12.31
CA HIS A 268 -8.73 9.66 -11.45
C HIS A 268 -9.99 10.50 -11.61
N GLY A 269 -10.39 10.77 -12.86
CA GLY A 269 -11.61 11.51 -13.15
C GLY A 269 -12.86 10.81 -12.62
N LEU A 270 -12.92 9.48 -12.76
CA LEU A 270 -14.01 8.67 -12.21
C LEU A 270 -14.03 8.71 -10.67
N CYS A 271 -12.90 8.44 -10.02
CA CYS A 271 -12.78 8.47 -8.55
C CYS A 271 -13.11 9.85 -7.98
N ALA A 272 -12.63 10.93 -8.60
CA ALA A 272 -12.95 12.29 -8.17
C ALA A 272 -14.45 12.57 -8.27
N ARG A 273 -15.10 12.18 -9.37
CA ARG A 273 -16.55 12.38 -9.55
C ARG A 273 -17.39 11.44 -8.69
N SER A 274 -16.91 10.24 -8.35
CA SER A 274 -17.63 9.32 -7.46
C SER A 274 -17.43 9.67 -5.98
N MET A 275 -16.20 9.90 -5.56
CA MET A 275 -15.79 9.93 -4.14
C MET A 275 -15.23 11.29 -3.69
N GLY A 276 -14.86 12.17 -4.63
CA GLY A 276 -14.27 13.47 -4.36
C GLY A 276 -12.75 13.46 -4.17
N ALA A 277 -12.15 14.65 -4.18
CA ALA A 277 -10.70 14.86 -4.14
C ALA A 277 -9.97 14.39 -2.87
N ARG A 278 -10.69 14.15 -1.77
CA ARG A 278 -10.09 13.75 -0.48
C ARG A 278 -10.14 12.27 -0.19
N HIS A 279 -10.81 11.51 -1.03
CA HIS A 279 -10.79 10.06 -0.95
C HIS A 279 -9.42 9.53 -1.37
N TRP A 280 -8.96 8.46 -0.72
CA TRP A 280 -7.61 7.93 -0.92
C TRP A 280 -7.34 7.50 -2.37
N THR A 281 -8.33 6.92 -3.05
CA THR A 281 -8.20 6.51 -4.46
C THR A 281 -7.88 7.70 -5.35
N THR A 282 -8.60 8.81 -5.20
CA THR A 282 -8.37 10.05 -5.95
C THR A 282 -6.97 10.61 -5.66
N ARG A 283 -6.55 10.64 -4.39
CA ARG A 283 -5.21 11.13 -4.01
C ARG A 283 -4.10 10.26 -4.60
N ARG A 284 -4.23 8.93 -4.50
CA ARG A 284 -3.23 8.00 -5.02
C ARG A 284 -3.08 8.13 -6.53
N LEU A 285 -4.18 8.24 -7.26
CA LEU A 285 -4.14 8.43 -8.71
C LEU A 285 -3.53 9.79 -9.09
N SER A 286 -3.77 10.84 -8.30
CA SER A 286 -3.09 12.13 -8.50
C SER A 286 -1.57 12.02 -8.30
N GLU A 287 -1.12 11.25 -7.31
CA GLU A 287 0.32 10.96 -7.11
C GLU A 287 0.90 10.17 -8.30
N MET A 288 0.21 9.14 -8.79
CA MET A 288 0.64 8.36 -9.96
C MET A 288 0.78 9.27 -11.18
N VAL A 289 -0.26 10.05 -11.51
CA VAL A 289 -0.25 10.96 -12.66
C VAL A 289 0.82 12.05 -12.50
N GLY A 290 1.06 12.56 -11.28
CA GLY A 290 2.09 13.56 -11.02
C GLY A 290 3.52 13.00 -11.12
N THR A 291 3.77 11.83 -10.54
CA THR A 291 5.10 11.18 -10.50
C THR A 291 5.57 10.81 -11.91
N PHE A 292 4.67 10.28 -12.74
CA PHE A 292 4.98 9.90 -14.12
C PHE A 292 4.67 11.00 -15.15
N GLY A 293 3.92 12.04 -14.77
CA GLY A 293 3.60 13.19 -15.64
C GLY A 293 4.82 14.04 -15.98
N HIS A 294 5.81 14.13 -15.09
CA HIS A 294 7.06 14.84 -15.36
C HIS A 294 7.94 14.20 -16.44
N ILE A 295 7.68 12.95 -16.83
CA ILE A 295 8.38 12.28 -17.94
C ILE A 295 7.88 12.80 -19.32
N PHE A 296 6.73 13.48 -19.36
CA PHE A 296 6.14 14.00 -20.60
C PHE A 296 5.74 15.49 -20.56
N LEU A 297 5.90 16.17 -19.43
CA LEU A 297 5.58 17.60 -19.27
C LEU A 297 6.77 18.50 -19.65
N ASP A 298 7.21 18.42 -20.90
CA ASP A 298 7.81 19.56 -21.62
C ASP A 298 6.74 20.35 -22.42
N LEU A 299 5.46 19.98 -22.30
CA LEU A 299 4.35 20.71 -22.89
C LEU A 299 3.23 20.87 -21.84
N VAL A 300 3.10 22.11 -21.34
CA VAL A 300 2.03 22.67 -20.49
C VAL A 300 2.26 22.61 -18.97
N ALA A 301 3.04 23.59 -18.50
CA ALA A 301 2.95 24.25 -17.20
C ALA A 301 1.49 24.64 -16.83
N ILE A 302 0.99 24.76 -15.59
CA ILE A 302 1.49 24.79 -14.19
C ILE A 302 0.19 24.86 -13.33
N ASN A 303 0.04 24.22 -12.16
CA ASN A 303 0.25 24.88 -10.84
C ASN A 303 0.16 23.86 -9.69
N ALA A 304 1.29 23.64 -9.02
CA ALA A 304 1.39 22.93 -7.76
C ALA A 304 1.23 23.92 -6.59
N MET A 305 0.37 23.60 -5.63
CA MET A 305 0.35 24.30 -4.33
C MET A 305 1.51 23.78 -3.48
N THR A 306 2.48 24.65 -3.28
CA THR A 306 3.60 24.49 -2.34
C THR A 306 3.09 24.64 -0.91
N ALA A 307 3.30 23.61 -0.09
CA ALA A 307 3.23 23.73 1.37
C ALA A 307 4.66 23.99 1.88
N SER A 308 4.90 25.23 2.26
CA SER A 308 6.08 25.73 2.96
C SER A 308 6.25 25.04 4.31
N CYS A 309 7.43 24.46 4.55
CA CYS A 309 7.87 24.05 5.88
C CYS A 309 8.92 25.06 6.37
N GLU A 310 8.54 25.87 7.34
CA GLU A 310 9.42 26.84 8.00
C GLU A 310 10.50 26.12 8.83
N SER A 311 11.72 26.62 8.70
CA SER A 311 12.92 26.22 9.43
C SER A 311 12.88 26.61 10.90
N GLY A 312 13.22 25.67 11.80
CA GLY A 312 13.54 25.91 13.22
C GLY A 312 14.48 24.84 13.80
N PRO A 313 15.35 25.15 14.79
CA PRO A 313 16.66 24.49 14.91
C PRO A 313 16.75 23.28 15.87
N ARG A 314 17.60 22.33 15.45
CA ARG A 314 18.53 21.45 16.20
C ARG A 314 18.17 21.02 17.64
N ASN A 315 17.76 19.76 17.79
CA ASN A 315 18.40 18.76 18.67
C ASN A 315 17.59 17.45 18.68
N CYS A 316 17.62 16.70 17.57
CA CYS A 316 17.17 15.31 17.59
C CYS A 316 18.42 14.43 17.57
N ARG A 317 18.79 13.87 18.73
CA ARG A 317 19.84 12.84 18.80
C ARG A 317 19.35 11.65 17.98
N ARG A 318 19.82 11.55 16.74
CA ARG A 318 19.50 10.46 15.81
C ARG A 318 20.11 9.18 16.37
N VAL A 319 19.28 8.29 16.91
CA VAL A 319 19.70 6.93 17.23
C VAL A 319 19.67 6.15 15.92
N CYS A 320 20.84 5.98 15.30
CA CYS A 320 21.02 5.06 14.20
C CYS A 320 21.32 3.69 14.84
N LEU A 321 20.35 2.78 14.84
CA LEU A 321 20.62 1.40 15.23
C LEU A 321 21.45 0.76 14.11
N ARG A 322 22.75 0.65 14.37
CA ARG A 322 23.73 0.05 13.47
C ARG A 322 23.78 -1.44 13.81
N PHE A 323 23.27 -2.27 12.91
CA PHE A 323 23.51 -3.70 12.97
C PHE A 323 24.79 -3.96 12.20
N THR A 324 25.92 -4.06 12.92
CA THR A 324 27.18 -4.55 12.37
C THR A 324 27.05 -6.04 12.15
N VAL A 325 27.12 -6.48 10.90
CA VAL A 325 27.41 -7.88 10.58
C VAL A 325 28.86 -8.11 10.99
N GLY A 326 29.06 -9.01 11.96
CA GLY A 326 30.40 -9.45 12.37
C GLY A 326 31.16 -10.00 11.16
N SER A 327 32.43 -9.64 11.07
CA SER A 327 33.28 -9.74 9.89
C SER A 327 33.72 -11.13 9.46
N ASP A 328 32.95 -12.21 9.67
CA ASP A 328 33.42 -13.56 9.34
C ASP A 328 32.44 -14.51 8.63
N HIS A 329 31.17 -14.19 8.42
CA HIS A 329 30.31 -15.03 7.55
C HIS A 329 29.29 -14.21 6.74
N LEU A 330 29.39 -14.34 5.41
CA LEU A 330 28.44 -13.82 4.42
C LEU A 330 27.11 -14.59 4.54
N ASP A 331 26.15 -14.06 5.29
CA ASP A 331 24.78 -14.59 5.34
C ASP A 331 23.74 -13.56 4.86
N ALA A 332 24.04 -12.86 3.76
CA ALA A 332 23.00 -12.26 2.92
C ALA A 332 22.77 -13.19 1.74
N ILE A 333 21.72 -14.00 1.80
CA ILE A 333 21.25 -14.76 0.63
C ILE A 333 20.47 -13.78 -0.24
N ALA A 334 21.19 -13.16 -1.19
CA ALA A 334 20.57 -12.50 -2.34
C ALA A 334 20.23 -13.58 -3.38
N ILE A 335 18.97 -13.60 -3.82
CA ILE A 335 18.52 -14.33 -5.02
C ILE A 335 18.20 -13.27 -6.07
#